data_AF-A0A6C0AKS3-F1
#
_entry.id   AF-A0A6C0AKS3-F1
#
_cell.length_a   1.000
_cell.length_b   1.000
_cell.length_c   1.000
_cell.angle_alpha   90.00
_cell.angle_beta   90.00
_cell.angle_gamma   90.00
#
_symmetry.space_group_name_H-M   'P 1'
#
loop_
_entity.id
_entity.type
_entity.pdbx_description
1 polymer ?
#
loop_
_entity_poly.entity_id
_entity_poly.type
_entity_poly.pdbx_seq_one_letter_code
_entity_poly.pdbx_strand_id
1 'polypeptide(L)'
;MLSGKAFASTCRWIVDPRYPEQRTYSSKDANTGDRVFVNGGLVYSFVRSLSIYRVRHLYVIHNSDQPFDEGKLAALLPHAIHIYAVNTTVKHPKLTTIPLGFPDAALDFVANFKRPDVPRDIEIYLNFSVNTNVQKRLDCYNAFKDDPRVVMRGGRTREQYYDDLCRSKYVLCPEGTGMDTHRVWEAIFCGATPVVLRNPLADLYSAYPVKIVDSWVDLV
;
A
#
# COMPACT_ATOMS: atom_id res chain seq x y z
N MET A 1 -13.64 1.96 -0.29
CA MET A 1 -12.29 2.51 -0.52
C MET A 1 -11.26 1.41 -0.33
N LEU A 2 -10.13 1.47 -1.04
CA LEU A 2 -9.05 0.48 -0.89
C LEU A 2 -8.38 0.67 0.46
N SER A 3 -8.35 -0.34 1.33
CA SER A 3 -7.59 -0.32 2.59
C SER A 3 -7.50 -1.72 3.18
N GLY A 4 -6.67 -1.88 4.21
CA GLY A 4 -6.60 -3.12 4.99
C GLY A 4 -7.96 -3.54 5.52
N LYS A 5 -8.71 -2.62 6.15
CA LYS A 5 -10.03 -2.91 6.69
C LYS A 5 -11.05 -3.29 5.62
N ALA A 6 -10.98 -2.66 4.45
CA ALA A 6 -11.87 -2.98 3.33
C ALA A 6 -11.54 -4.36 2.72
N PHE A 7 -10.27 -4.74 2.63
CA PHE A 7 -9.90 -6.09 2.21
C PHE A 7 -10.28 -7.15 3.24
N ALA A 8 -10.03 -6.88 4.53
CA ALA A 8 -10.41 -7.74 5.64
C ALA A 8 -11.92 -8.02 5.67
N SER A 9 -12.77 -7.01 5.47
CA SER A 9 -14.23 -7.20 5.47
C SER A 9 -14.77 -8.07 4.34
N THR A 10 -13.97 -8.32 3.28
CA THR A 10 -14.31 -9.28 2.21
C THR A 10 -13.86 -10.72 2.51
N CYS A 11 -13.16 -10.92 3.63
CA CYS A 11 -12.63 -12.21 4.03
C CYS A 11 -13.50 -12.84 5.12
N ARG A 12 -13.59 -14.17 5.09
CA ARG A 12 -14.32 -14.93 6.10
C ARG A 12 -13.53 -15.07 7.40
N TRP A 13 -12.20 -15.15 7.27
CA TRP A 13 -11.28 -15.40 8.36
C TRP A 13 -10.21 -14.33 8.42
N ILE A 14 -9.92 -13.86 9.63
CA ILE A 14 -8.93 -12.83 9.88
C ILE A 14 -7.80 -13.36 10.76
N VAL A 15 -6.58 -13.04 10.36
CA VAL A 15 -5.33 -13.31 11.09
C VAL A 15 -4.58 -11.98 11.18
N ASP A 16 -5.17 -11.03 11.89
CA ASP A 16 -4.59 -9.71 12.17
C ASP A 16 -5.17 -9.18 13.49
N PRO A 17 -4.35 -8.91 14.53
CA PRO A 17 -4.84 -8.39 15.80
C PRO A 17 -5.44 -6.98 15.69
N ARG A 18 -5.29 -6.27 14.55
CA ARG A 18 -5.91 -4.96 14.31
C ARG A 18 -7.44 -5.02 14.19
N TYR A 19 -8.00 -6.20 13.91
CA TYR A 19 -9.45 -6.39 13.70
C TYR A 19 -10.03 -7.44 14.68
N PRO A 20 -9.93 -7.21 16.00
CA PRO A 20 -10.34 -8.18 17.01
C PRO A 20 -11.84 -8.50 17.02
N GLU A 21 -12.66 -7.62 16.43
CA GLU A 21 -14.10 -7.80 16.29
C GLU A 21 -14.48 -8.81 15.19
N GLN A 22 -13.54 -9.14 14.30
CA GLN A 22 -13.80 -10.01 13.17
C GLN A 22 -13.50 -11.48 13.50
N ARG A 23 -14.03 -12.36 12.64
CA ARG A 23 -13.94 -13.81 12.85
C ARG A 23 -12.49 -14.30 12.71
N THR A 24 -11.87 -14.66 13.83
CA THR A 24 -10.54 -15.28 13.86
C THR A 24 -10.54 -16.62 13.14
N TYR A 25 -9.46 -16.91 12.39
CA TYR A 25 -9.27 -18.17 11.69
C TYR A 25 -9.44 -19.40 12.61
N SER A 26 -10.23 -20.38 12.17
CA SER A 26 -10.42 -21.69 12.82
C SER A 26 -10.08 -22.80 11.82
N SER A 27 -9.02 -23.56 12.09
CA SER A 27 -8.63 -24.69 11.22
C SER A 27 -9.67 -25.82 11.19
N LYS A 28 -10.51 -25.91 12.24
CA LYS A 28 -11.61 -26.89 12.33
C LYS A 28 -12.80 -26.52 11.44
N ASP A 29 -13.09 -25.22 11.32
CA ASP A 29 -14.31 -24.72 10.68
C ASP A 29 -14.07 -24.13 9.29
N ALA A 30 -12.81 -23.90 8.92
CA ALA A 30 -12.42 -23.38 7.63
C ALA A 30 -12.62 -24.42 6.52
N ASN A 31 -13.13 -23.97 5.37
CA ASN A 31 -13.41 -24.78 4.21
C ASN A 31 -12.50 -24.38 3.05
N THR A 32 -12.26 -25.31 2.12
CA THR A 32 -11.57 -24.97 0.87
C THR A 32 -12.33 -23.88 0.13
N GLY A 33 -11.61 -22.86 -0.34
CA GLY A 33 -12.21 -21.70 -1.03
C GLY A 33 -12.53 -20.52 -0.12
N ASP A 34 -12.47 -20.69 1.20
CA ASP A 34 -12.63 -19.57 2.12
C ASP A 34 -11.54 -18.52 1.86
N ARG A 35 -11.91 -17.25 2.02
CA ARG A 35 -11.00 -16.11 1.97
C ARG A 35 -10.41 -15.84 3.36
N VAL A 36 -9.09 -15.84 3.45
CA VAL A 36 -8.34 -15.63 4.68
C VAL A 36 -7.47 -14.39 4.55
N PHE A 37 -7.79 -13.37 5.34
CA PHE A 37 -6.95 -12.19 5.49
C PHE A 37 -5.84 -12.47 6.49
N VAL A 38 -4.59 -12.18 6.14
CA VAL A 38 -3.43 -12.40 7.00
C VAL A 38 -2.58 -11.15 7.02
N ASN A 39 -2.23 -10.68 8.22
CA ASN A 39 -1.21 -9.65 8.35
C ASN A 39 0.11 -10.18 7.78
N GLY A 40 0.78 -9.43 6.89
CA GLY A 40 2.03 -9.85 6.26
C GLY A 40 3.15 -10.23 7.25
N GLY A 41 3.16 -9.63 8.44
CA GLY A 41 4.10 -9.97 9.52
C GLY A 41 3.80 -11.30 10.24
N LEU A 42 2.59 -11.85 10.05
CA LEU A 42 2.12 -13.08 10.70
C LEU A 42 2.09 -14.29 9.76
N VAL A 43 2.51 -14.14 8.50
CA VAL A 43 2.45 -15.22 7.50
C VAL A 43 3.11 -16.50 7.99
N TYR A 44 4.34 -16.43 8.51
CA TYR A 44 5.06 -17.63 8.94
C TYR A 44 4.47 -18.27 10.20
N SER A 45 4.04 -17.48 11.18
CA SER A 45 3.40 -18.01 12.39
C SER A 45 2.04 -18.63 12.06
N PHE A 46 1.30 -18.03 11.13
CA PHE A 46 0.05 -18.56 10.63
C PHE A 46 0.23 -19.87 9.86
N VAL A 47 1.19 -19.95 8.92
CA VAL A 47 1.45 -21.19 8.17
C VAL A 47 1.81 -22.35 9.11
N ARG A 48 2.54 -22.08 10.20
CA ARG A 48 2.85 -23.10 11.22
C ARG A 48 1.63 -23.61 11.99
N SER A 49 0.53 -22.84 12.03
CA SER A 49 -0.72 -23.25 12.68
C SER A 49 -1.72 -23.91 11.73
N LEU A 50 -1.43 -23.94 10.42
CA LEU A 50 -2.24 -24.67 9.46
C LEU A 50 -2.13 -26.17 9.73
N SER A 51 -3.29 -26.82 9.88
CA SER A 51 -3.41 -28.26 10.13
C SER A 51 -2.96 -29.09 8.94
N ILE A 52 -2.69 -30.38 9.17
CA ILE A 52 -2.44 -31.40 8.13
C ILE A 52 -3.61 -31.63 7.15
N TYR A 53 -4.79 -31.06 7.42
CA TYR A 53 -5.95 -31.16 6.53
C TYR A 53 -5.70 -30.37 5.24
N ARG A 54 -6.02 -30.98 4.09
CA ARG A 54 -5.80 -30.44 2.73
C ARG A 54 -6.79 -29.34 2.33
N VAL A 55 -7.16 -28.43 3.25
CA VAL A 55 -7.95 -27.25 2.87
C VAL A 55 -7.05 -26.22 2.20
N ARG A 56 -7.54 -25.61 1.12
CA ARG A 56 -6.83 -24.56 0.40
C ARG A 56 -7.67 -23.30 0.33
N HIS A 57 -7.02 -22.15 0.51
CA HIS A 57 -7.70 -20.87 0.69
C HIS A 57 -7.33 -19.85 -0.38
N LEU A 58 -8.16 -18.82 -0.49
CA LEU A 58 -7.78 -17.56 -1.14
C LEU A 58 -7.16 -16.67 -0.06
N TYR A 59 -5.89 -16.32 -0.19
CA TYR A 59 -5.22 -15.49 0.80
C TYR A 59 -5.20 -14.02 0.41
N VAL A 60 -5.43 -13.13 1.38
CA VAL A 60 -5.21 -11.69 1.24
C VAL A 60 -4.16 -11.27 2.26
N ILE A 61 -2.96 -10.94 1.78
CA ILE A 61 -1.80 -10.59 2.60
C ILE A 61 -1.63 -9.07 2.58
N HIS A 62 -1.88 -8.43 3.71
CA HIS A 62 -1.93 -6.98 3.82
C HIS A 62 -1.39 -6.51 5.18
N ASN A 63 -1.52 -5.21 5.48
CA ASN A 63 -1.27 -4.60 6.78
C ASN A 63 0.16 -4.77 7.30
N SER A 64 1.10 -4.89 6.37
CA SER A 64 2.52 -4.97 6.66
C SER A 64 3.30 -4.16 5.65
N ASP A 65 4.29 -3.44 6.16
CA ASP A 65 5.29 -2.79 5.34
C ASP A 65 6.33 -3.80 4.81
N GLN A 66 6.36 -5.01 5.37
CA GLN A 66 7.28 -6.06 4.93
C GLN A 66 6.92 -6.56 3.52
N PRO A 67 7.92 -6.77 2.66
CA PRO A 67 7.67 -7.30 1.32
C PRO A 67 6.99 -8.67 1.33
N PHE A 68 6.15 -8.95 0.33
CA PHE A 68 5.74 -10.31 0.02
C PHE A 68 6.75 -10.95 -0.94
N ASP A 69 7.66 -11.73 -0.36
CA ASP A 69 8.83 -12.31 -1.01
C ASP A 69 8.63 -13.79 -1.41
N GLU A 70 9.66 -14.38 -2.02
CA GLU A 70 9.67 -15.79 -2.43
C GLU A 70 9.49 -16.75 -1.25
N GLY A 71 9.98 -16.42 -0.06
CA GLY A 71 9.82 -17.23 1.14
C GLY A 71 8.37 -17.28 1.63
N LYS A 72 7.69 -16.12 1.67
CA LYS A 72 6.26 -16.04 2.00
C LYS A 72 5.40 -16.72 0.93
N LEU A 73 5.77 -16.59 -0.34
CA LEU A 73 5.13 -17.30 -1.44
C LEU A 73 5.26 -18.82 -1.24
N ALA A 74 6.48 -19.34 -1.06
CA ALA A 74 6.74 -20.76 -0.87
C ALA A 74 6.01 -21.35 0.34
N ALA A 75 5.92 -20.59 1.45
CA ALA A 75 5.21 -21.01 2.65
C ALA A 75 3.68 -21.15 2.43
N LEU A 76 3.07 -20.24 1.66
CA LEU A 76 1.62 -20.25 1.43
C LEU A 76 1.18 -21.12 0.25
N LEU A 77 2.02 -21.30 -0.77
CA LEU A 77 1.68 -22.01 -2.01
C LEU A 77 1.05 -23.40 -1.81
N PRO A 78 1.52 -24.26 -0.89
CA PRO A 78 0.90 -25.57 -0.64
C PRO A 78 -0.55 -25.49 -0.19
N HIS A 79 -0.93 -24.37 0.44
CA HIS A 79 -2.26 -24.13 1.01
C HIS A 79 -3.08 -23.13 0.18
N ALA A 80 -2.54 -22.61 -0.92
CA ALA A 80 -3.16 -21.54 -1.69
C ALA A 80 -3.90 -22.04 -2.94
N ILE A 81 -5.14 -21.59 -3.07
CA ILE A 81 -5.83 -21.50 -4.36
C ILE A 81 -5.24 -20.33 -5.14
N HIS A 82 -5.23 -19.15 -4.51
CA HIS A 82 -4.65 -17.90 -5.03
C HIS A 82 -4.22 -17.01 -3.87
N ILE A 83 -3.26 -16.11 -4.12
CA ILE A 83 -2.73 -15.17 -3.14
C ILE A 83 -2.85 -13.76 -3.72
N TYR A 84 -3.47 -12.87 -2.96
CA TYR A 84 -3.47 -11.43 -3.19
C TYR A 84 -2.55 -10.80 -2.16
N ALA A 85 -1.55 -10.03 -2.56
CA ALA A 85 -0.59 -9.46 -1.61
C ALA A 85 -0.17 -8.03 -1.96
N VAL A 86 0.03 -7.20 -0.94
CA VAL A 86 0.73 -5.91 -1.08
C VAL A 86 2.24 -6.10 -1.08
N ASN A 87 2.99 -5.10 -1.55
CA ASN A 87 4.45 -5.07 -1.44
C ASN A 87 5.17 -6.31 -2.03
N THR A 88 4.66 -6.89 -3.12
CA THR A 88 5.24 -8.10 -3.73
C THR A 88 6.59 -7.83 -4.39
N THR A 89 7.57 -8.72 -4.16
CA THR A 89 8.88 -8.71 -4.85
C THR A 89 9.10 -9.91 -5.76
N VAL A 90 8.09 -10.79 -5.87
CA VAL A 90 8.12 -12.01 -6.68
C VAL A 90 6.88 -12.08 -7.57
N LYS A 91 6.99 -12.77 -8.72
CA LYS A 91 5.89 -13.02 -9.65
C LYS A 91 5.56 -14.50 -9.67
N HIS A 92 4.26 -14.83 -9.70
CA HIS A 92 3.80 -16.22 -9.80
C HIS A 92 2.37 -16.25 -10.36
N PRO A 93 1.95 -17.26 -11.16
CA PRO A 93 0.60 -17.32 -11.72
C PRO A 93 -0.55 -17.33 -10.69
N LYS A 94 -0.26 -17.80 -9.47
CA LYS A 94 -1.19 -17.78 -8.32
C LYS A 94 -1.05 -16.56 -7.41
N LEU A 95 -0.30 -15.55 -7.83
CA LEU A 95 -0.05 -14.33 -7.05
C LEU A 95 -0.55 -13.12 -7.83
N THR A 96 -1.36 -12.30 -7.19
CA THR A 96 -1.77 -10.99 -7.70
C THR A 96 -1.34 -9.92 -6.72
N THR A 97 -0.54 -8.97 -7.20
CA THR A 97 -0.21 -7.77 -6.44
C THR A 97 -1.46 -6.89 -6.30
N ILE A 98 -1.77 -6.48 -5.08
CA ILE A 98 -2.88 -5.57 -4.77
C ILE A 98 -2.37 -4.25 -4.19
N PRO A 99 -3.12 -3.15 -4.35
CA PRO A 99 -2.76 -1.85 -3.78
C PRO A 99 -2.81 -1.85 -2.25
N LEU A 100 -1.88 -1.13 -1.61
CA LEU A 100 -1.92 -0.87 -0.16
C LEU A 100 -3.14 -0.03 0.24
N GLY A 101 -3.56 0.89 -0.65
CA GLY A 101 -4.72 1.75 -0.42
C GLY A 101 -4.50 2.80 0.66
N PHE A 102 -5.58 3.17 1.35
CA PHE A 102 -5.61 4.18 2.41
C PHE A 102 -5.28 3.59 3.79
N PRO A 103 -4.73 4.39 4.71
CA PRO A 103 -4.60 3.95 6.09
C PRO A 103 -5.99 3.89 6.73
N ASP A 104 -6.26 2.86 7.54
CA ASP A 104 -7.59 2.68 8.14
C ASP A 104 -8.04 3.90 8.97
N ALA A 105 -7.08 4.57 9.63
CA ALA A 105 -7.33 5.78 10.42
C ALA A 105 -7.75 7.01 9.60
N ALA A 106 -7.64 6.96 8.27
CA ALA A 106 -8.11 8.02 7.37
C ALA A 106 -9.45 7.69 6.70
N LEU A 107 -10.00 6.47 6.85
CA LEU A 107 -11.19 6.05 6.10
C LEU A 107 -12.40 6.97 6.33
N ASP A 108 -12.71 7.32 7.58
CA ASP A 108 -13.87 8.18 7.87
C ASP A 108 -13.69 9.58 7.29
N PHE A 109 -12.45 10.10 7.30
CA PHE A 109 -12.12 11.37 6.68
C PHE A 109 -12.32 11.30 5.16
N VAL A 110 -11.69 10.32 4.50
CA VAL A 110 -11.72 10.20 3.03
C VAL A 110 -13.13 9.89 2.52
N ALA A 111 -13.95 9.14 3.28
CA ALA A 111 -15.33 8.86 2.94
C ALA A 111 -16.20 10.12 2.84
N ASN A 112 -15.89 11.13 3.66
CA ASN A 112 -16.63 12.37 3.75
C ASN A 112 -15.93 13.54 3.05
N PHE A 113 -14.68 13.35 2.63
CA PHE A 113 -13.89 14.38 1.98
C PHE A 113 -14.44 14.65 0.57
N LYS A 114 -14.86 15.89 0.34
CA LYS A 114 -15.25 16.36 -0.99
C LYS A 114 -14.06 17.06 -1.61
N ARG A 115 -13.53 16.48 -2.68
CA ARG A 115 -12.45 17.11 -3.43
C ARG A 115 -12.89 18.52 -3.88
N PRO A 116 -12.19 19.57 -3.46
CA PRO A 116 -12.51 20.92 -3.89
C PRO A 116 -12.17 21.10 -5.38
N ASP A 117 -12.98 21.89 -6.08
CA ASP A 117 -12.68 22.33 -7.43
C ASP A 117 -11.77 23.55 -7.37
N VAL A 118 -10.47 23.29 -7.29
CA VAL A 118 -9.42 24.30 -7.18
C VAL A 118 -8.37 24.11 -8.26
N PRO A 119 -7.75 25.20 -8.76
CA PRO A 119 -6.61 25.08 -9.66
C PRO A 119 -5.48 24.26 -9.03
N ARG A 120 -4.78 23.48 -9.85
CA ARG A 120 -3.56 22.78 -9.43
C ARG A 120 -2.35 23.70 -9.54
N ASP A 121 -2.24 24.63 -8.59
CA ASP A 121 -1.21 25.66 -8.56
C ASP A 121 0.11 25.21 -7.91
N ILE A 122 0.13 24.06 -7.23
CA ILE A 122 1.36 23.41 -6.77
C ILE A 122 1.86 22.49 -7.89
N GLU A 123 3.05 22.78 -8.44
CA GLU A 123 3.60 21.95 -9.53
C GLU A 123 4.10 20.61 -9.02
N ILE A 124 5.00 20.60 -8.04
CA ILE A 124 5.51 19.39 -7.39
C ILE A 124 5.32 19.54 -5.87
N TYR A 125 4.71 18.54 -5.24
CA TYR A 125 4.50 18.52 -3.80
C TYR A 125 5.38 17.49 -3.10
N LEU A 126 6.03 17.94 -2.02
CA LEU A 126 6.85 17.10 -1.15
C LEU A 126 6.35 17.24 0.29
N ASN A 127 5.79 16.15 0.83
CA ASN A 127 5.44 16.04 2.25
C ASN A 127 5.65 14.61 2.74
N PHE A 128 6.86 14.35 3.27
CA PHE A 128 7.21 13.09 3.88
C PHE A 128 8.31 13.28 4.94
N SER A 129 8.32 12.41 5.96
CA SER A 129 9.42 12.34 6.92
C SER A 129 10.53 11.43 6.39
N VAL A 130 11.78 11.86 6.51
CA VAL A 130 12.96 11.07 6.09
C VAL A 130 13.17 9.82 6.95
N ASN A 131 12.72 9.82 8.20
CA ASN A 131 13.09 8.80 9.20
C ASN A 131 12.55 7.38 8.92
N THR A 132 11.51 7.24 8.10
CA THR A 132 10.92 5.92 7.78
C THR A 132 11.69 5.14 6.72
N ASN A 133 12.52 5.82 5.92
CA ASN A 133 13.44 5.21 4.97
C ASN A 133 14.52 6.26 4.62
N VAL A 134 15.52 6.37 5.50
CA VAL A 134 16.48 7.48 5.49
C VAL A 134 17.16 7.62 4.13
N GLN A 135 17.69 6.53 3.58
CA GLN A 135 18.41 6.56 2.31
C GLN A 135 17.51 7.04 1.17
N LYS A 136 16.44 6.29 0.85
CA LYS A 136 15.59 6.59 -0.33
C LYS A 136 14.90 7.95 -0.24
N ARG A 137 14.54 8.38 0.98
CA ARG A 137 13.87 9.67 1.20
C ARG A 137 14.83 10.84 1.20
N LEU A 138 16.06 10.67 1.69
CA LEU A 138 17.10 11.70 1.53
C LEU A 138 17.49 11.86 0.06
N ASP A 139 17.58 10.76 -0.69
CA ASP A 139 17.87 10.84 -2.13
C ASP A 139 16.79 11.64 -2.88
N CYS A 140 15.50 11.37 -2.58
CA CYS A 140 14.39 12.16 -3.10
C CYS A 140 14.45 13.62 -2.65
N TYR A 141 14.65 13.87 -1.36
CA TYR A 141 14.72 15.23 -0.83
C TYR A 141 15.86 16.04 -1.48
N ASN A 142 17.06 15.46 -1.55
CA ASN A 142 18.24 16.11 -2.11
C ASN A 142 18.10 16.41 -3.60
N ALA A 143 17.34 15.59 -4.35
CA ALA A 143 17.06 15.84 -5.77
C ALA A 143 16.18 17.08 -6.00
N PHE A 144 15.39 17.49 -5.00
CA PHE A 144 14.34 18.51 -5.17
C PHE A 144 14.45 19.71 -4.20
N LYS A 145 15.33 19.67 -3.20
CA LYS A 145 15.46 20.71 -2.15
C LYS A 145 15.67 22.13 -2.67
N ASP A 146 16.32 22.27 -3.81
CA ASP A 146 16.65 23.55 -4.43
C ASP A 146 15.80 23.85 -5.68
N ASP A 147 14.81 23.00 -6.02
CA ASP A 147 13.96 23.16 -7.19
C ASP A 147 12.79 24.14 -6.88
N PRO A 148 12.68 25.29 -7.58
CA PRO A 148 11.65 26.29 -7.29
C PRO A 148 10.22 25.83 -7.62
N ARG A 149 10.04 24.73 -8.35
CA ARG A 149 8.74 24.12 -8.65
C ARG A 149 8.19 23.32 -7.47
N VAL A 150 9.02 23.04 -6.47
CA VAL A 150 8.68 22.12 -5.38
C VAL A 150 8.18 22.88 -4.16
N VAL A 151 6.96 22.56 -3.74
CA VAL A 151 6.39 23.04 -2.48
C VAL A 151 6.61 21.97 -1.41
N MET A 152 7.51 22.28 -0.47
CA MET A 152 7.80 21.42 0.68
C MET A 152 6.96 21.81 1.89
N ARG A 153 6.28 20.83 2.49
CA ARG A 153 5.47 21.01 3.71
C ARG A 153 5.73 19.88 4.70
N GLY A 154 5.51 20.18 5.98
CA GLY A 154 5.53 19.23 7.09
C GLY A 154 4.59 19.70 8.20
N GLY A 155 4.23 18.81 9.12
CA GLY A 155 3.38 19.16 10.27
C GLY A 155 1.96 19.62 9.92
N ARG A 156 1.43 19.19 8.77
CA ARG A 156 0.08 19.51 8.31
C ARG A 156 -0.99 18.73 9.09
N THR A 157 -2.15 19.35 9.32
CA THR A 157 -3.35 18.59 9.67
C THR A 157 -3.79 17.72 8.47
N ARG A 158 -4.71 16.79 8.70
CA ARG A 158 -5.20 15.91 7.62
C ARG A 158 -5.91 16.72 6.53
N GLU A 159 -6.71 17.70 6.92
CA GLU A 159 -7.42 18.63 6.03
C GLU A 159 -6.43 19.38 5.14
N GLN A 160 -5.44 20.03 5.78
CA GLN A 160 -4.42 20.80 5.06
C GLN A 160 -3.59 19.94 4.12
N TYR A 161 -3.28 18.71 4.51
CA TYR A 161 -2.57 17.77 3.66
C TYR A 161 -3.39 17.40 2.43
N TYR A 162 -4.68 17.09 2.57
CA TYR A 162 -5.54 16.77 1.43
C TYR A 162 -5.82 17.99 0.53
N ASP A 163 -5.90 19.20 1.10
CA ASP A 163 -5.98 20.44 0.34
C ASP A 163 -4.72 20.67 -0.49
N ASP A 164 -3.53 20.50 0.12
CA ASP A 164 -2.25 20.58 -0.59
C ASP A 164 -2.22 19.52 -1.74
N LEU A 165 -2.65 18.27 -1.49
CA LEU A 165 -2.73 17.23 -2.52
C LEU A 165 -3.70 17.62 -3.67
N CYS A 166 -4.86 18.18 -3.37
CA CYS A 166 -5.84 18.59 -4.39
C CYS A 166 -5.31 19.72 -5.29
N ARG A 167 -4.42 20.56 -4.76
CA ARG A 167 -3.74 21.64 -5.47
C ARG A 167 -2.48 21.19 -6.22
N SER A 168 -2.04 19.94 -6.06
CA SER A 168 -0.78 19.45 -6.61
C SER A 168 -0.94 18.82 -7.99
N LYS A 169 -0.05 19.12 -8.95
CA LYS A 169 0.02 18.39 -10.23
C LYS A 169 0.74 17.06 -10.03
N TYR A 170 1.95 17.11 -9.45
CA TYR A 170 2.76 15.95 -9.10
C TYR A 170 2.96 15.84 -7.59
N VAL A 171 2.97 14.61 -7.07
CA VAL A 171 3.24 14.34 -5.64
C VAL A 171 4.38 13.34 -5.53
N LEU A 172 5.46 13.73 -4.85
CA LEU A 172 6.62 12.85 -4.67
C LEU A 172 6.30 11.72 -3.68
N CYS A 173 6.37 10.49 -4.15
CA CYS A 173 6.02 9.28 -3.42
C CYS A 173 7.23 8.32 -3.28
N PRO A 174 8.37 8.75 -2.68
CA PRO A 174 9.44 7.81 -2.37
C PRO A 174 8.94 6.73 -1.41
N GLU A 175 9.53 5.55 -1.54
CA GLU A 175 9.26 4.43 -0.64
C GLU A 175 9.42 4.84 0.84
N GLY A 176 8.57 4.25 1.68
CA GLY A 176 8.68 4.36 3.13
C GLY A 176 9.32 3.12 3.71
N THR A 177 8.80 2.68 4.85
CA THR A 177 9.12 1.36 5.40
C THR A 177 8.84 0.25 4.39
N GLY A 178 7.73 0.38 3.64
CA GLY A 178 7.38 -0.48 2.50
C GLY A 178 7.53 0.22 1.14
N MET A 179 7.45 -0.59 0.08
CA MET A 179 7.57 -0.13 -1.32
C MET A 179 6.33 0.65 -1.78
N ASP A 180 5.13 0.15 -1.45
CA ASP A 180 3.88 0.86 -1.65
C ASP A 180 3.66 1.82 -0.47
N THR A 181 3.08 2.99 -0.74
CA THR A 181 2.80 3.98 0.29
C THR A 181 1.38 4.49 0.16
N HIS A 182 0.76 4.77 1.30
CA HIS A 182 -0.55 5.42 1.33
C HIS A 182 -0.60 6.69 0.48
N ARG A 183 0.51 7.45 0.44
CA ARG A 183 0.64 8.70 -0.33
C ARG A 183 0.32 8.53 -1.81
N VAL A 184 0.66 7.39 -2.42
CA VAL A 184 0.33 7.11 -3.83
C VAL A 184 -1.19 7.14 -4.03
N TRP A 185 -1.92 6.43 -3.18
CA TRP A 185 -3.37 6.29 -3.28
C TRP A 185 -4.11 7.57 -2.87
N GLU A 186 -3.60 8.29 -1.89
CA GLU A 186 -4.12 9.61 -1.49
C GLU A 186 -3.95 10.65 -2.60
N ALA A 187 -2.77 10.69 -3.26
CA ALA A 187 -2.52 11.57 -4.38
C ALA A 187 -3.47 11.30 -5.56
N ILE A 188 -3.65 10.03 -5.94
CA ILE A 188 -4.58 9.61 -7.00
C ILE A 188 -6.01 10.05 -6.68
N PHE A 189 -6.45 9.85 -5.43
CA PHE A 189 -7.80 10.25 -5.00
C PHE A 189 -8.01 11.76 -5.06
N CYS A 190 -7.00 12.55 -4.69
CA CYS A 190 -7.00 13.99 -4.86
C CYS A 190 -6.77 14.43 -6.32
N GLY A 191 -6.64 13.49 -7.26
CA GLY A 191 -6.45 13.68 -8.69
C GLY A 191 -5.06 14.19 -9.11
N ALA A 192 -4.08 14.15 -8.20
CA ALA A 192 -2.69 14.43 -8.50
C ALA A 192 -2.02 13.20 -9.11
N THR A 193 -0.91 13.40 -9.83
CA THR A 193 -0.08 12.33 -10.38
C THR A 193 1.01 11.97 -9.37
N PRO A 194 0.94 10.84 -8.65
CA PRO A 194 2.06 10.40 -7.82
C PRO A 194 3.28 10.08 -8.69
N VAL A 195 4.46 10.42 -8.18
CA VAL A 195 5.76 10.10 -8.80
C VAL A 195 6.51 9.12 -7.93
N VAL A 196 6.89 7.99 -8.50
CA VAL A 196 7.59 6.90 -7.80
C VAL A 196 8.85 6.50 -8.56
N LEU A 197 9.89 6.04 -7.84
CA LEU A 197 10.99 5.33 -8.49
C LEU A 197 10.51 3.95 -8.95
N ARG A 198 11.06 3.47 -10.07
CA ARG A 198 10.83 2.12 -10.56
C ARG A 198 11.24 1.11 -9.50
N ASN A 199 10.32 0.23 -9.14
CA ASN A 199 10.52 -0.88 -8.22
C ASN A 199 9.66 -2.09 -8.64
N PRO A 200 9.68 -3.22 -7.91
CA PRO A 200 8.88 -4.41 -8.26
C PRO A 200 7.37 -4.18 -8.41
N LEU A 201 6.82 -3.06 -7.93
CA LEU A 201 5.42 -2.70 -8.07
C LEU A 201 5.12 -1.92 -9.36
N ALA A 202 6.09 -1.74 -10.26
CA ALA A 202 5.90 -1.00 -11.52
C ALA A 202 4.71 -1.50 -12.34
N ASP A 203 4.49 -2.82 -12.40
CA ASP A 203 3.34 -3.40 -13.12
C ASP A 203 2.01 -2.99 -12.49
N LEU A 204 1.91 -3.00 -11.15
CA LEU A 204 0.74 -2.51 -10.43
C LEU A 204 0.50 -1.03 -10.77
N TYR A 205 1.53 -0.20 -10.65
CA TYR A 205 1.43 1.24 -10.87
C TYR A 205 1.08 1.61 -12.31
N SER A 206 1.50 0.80 -13.30
CA SER A 206 1.19 1.04 -14.72
C SER A 206 -0.31 1.02 -15.04
N ALA A 207 -1.13 0.42 -14.18
CA ALA A 207 -2.59 0.40 -14.31
C ALA A 207 -3.28 1.68 -13.78
N TYR A 208 -2.52 2.63 -13.22
CA TYR A 208 -3.01 3.84 -12.56
C TYR A 208 -2.28 5.09 -13.11
N PRO A 209 -2.79 6.32 -12.85
CA PRO A 209 -2.12 7.55 -13.29
C PRO A 209 -0.89 7.86 -12.41
N VAL A 210 0.09 6.95 -12.42
CA VAL A 210 1.35 7.04 -11.68
C VAL A 210 2.48 7.32 -12.65
N LYS A 211 3.30 8.33 -12.35
CA LYS A 211 4.55 8.60 -13.08
C LYS A 211 5.67 7.75 -12.47
N ILE A 212 6.06 6.69 -13.17
CA ILE A 212 7.21 5.86 -12.80
C ILE A 212 8.47 6.45 -13.45
N VAL A 213 9.48 6.76 -12.65
CA VAL A 213 10.78 7.28 -13.12
C VAL A 213 11.91 6.35 -12.73
N ASP A 214 13.01 6.36 -13.49
CA ASP A 214 14.19 5.54 -13.20
C ASP A 214 15.14 6.27 -12.25
N SER A 215 15.12 7.60 -12.28
CA SER A 215 15.77 8.50 -11.33
C SER A 215 14.88 9.69 -11.00
N TRP A 216 15.04 10.28 -9.80
CA TRP A 216 14.31 11.49 -9.41
C TRP A 216 14.56 12.67 -10.35
N VAL A 217 15.75 12.74 -10.96
CA VAL A 217 16.10 13.79 -11.92
C VAL A 217 15.34 13.67 -13.24
N ASP A 218 14.70 12.52 -13.55
CA ASP A 218 13.93 12.35 -14.79
C ASP A 218 12.58 13.09 -14.75
N LEU A 219 12.17 13.56 -13.58
CA LEU A 219 11.00 14.43 -13.42
C LEU A 219 11.35 15.90 -13.67
N VAL A 220 12.65 16.25 -13.66
CA VAL A 220 13.13 17.63 -13.74
C VAL A 220 13.04 18.17 -15.15
#